data_AF-A0A3N5NM67-F1
#
_entry.id   AF-A0A3N5NM67-F1
#
_cell.length_a   1.000
_cell.length_b   1.000
_cell.length_c   1.000
_cell.angle_alpha   90.00
_cell.angle_beta   90.00
_cell.angle_gamma   90.00
#
_symmetry.space_group_name_H-M   'P 1'
#
loop_
_entity.id
_entity.type
_entity.pdbx_description
1 polymer ?
#
loop_
_entity_poly.entity_id
_entity_poly.type
_entity_poly.pdbx_seq_one_letter_code
_entity_poly.pdbx_strand_id
1 'polypeptide(L)'
;MQNAAKSQMQKTVKPIQPDTHFLKREHINSAPGILRQGKWFIRYGVLQAVLLLLIILFLFALAPSLWGDDQKNKLWNPADHSKIYLVKLRGSINPGAAELLKRALREADMGHAACLVIELDTPGGLVSTLRDMV
;
A
#
# COMPACT_ATOMS: atom_id res chain seq x y z
N MET A 1 11.43 105.58 7.82
CA MET A 1 12.49 104.65 7.41
C MET A 1 12.54 103.55 8.46
N GLN A 2 12.40 102.28 8.04
CA GLN A 2 12.65 101.03 8.81
C GLN A 2 11.65 100.77 9.96
N ASN A 3 10.85 99.72 10.06
CA ASN A 3 10.80 98.36 9.50
C ASN A 3 9.32 97.91 9.65
N ALA A 4 8.56 97.42 8.67
CA ALA A 4 8.82 96.31 7.75
C ALA A 4 9.40 95.08 8.47
N ALA A 5 8.50 94.27 9.06
CA ALA A 5 8.64 92.87 9.43
C ALA A 5 8.20 92.61 10.88
N LYS A 6 6.91 92.30 11.03
CA LYS A 6 6.34 91.25 11.91
C LYS A 6 4.81 91.40 12.00
N SER A 7 4.18 91.70 10.87
CA SER A 7 2.78 91.34 10.63
C SER A 7 2.81 89.96 10.01
N GLN A 8 2.76 88.94 10.87
CA GLN A 8 2.41 87.54 10.60
C GLN A 8 2.97 86.70 11.75
N MET A 9 2.16 86.57 12.80
CA MET A 9 2.03 85.32 13.55
C MET A 9 0.85 85.49 14.48
N GLN A 10 -0.33 85.22 13.93
CA GLN A 10 -1.45 84.72 14.71
C GLN A 10 -0.94 83.64 15.66
N LYS A 11 -1.39 83.69 16.90
CA LYS A 11 -2.28 82.65 17.42
C LYS A 11 -2.81 83.07 18.77
N THR A 12 -4.12 83.23 18.84
CA THR A 12 -4.90 83.18 20.08
C THR A 12 -4.59 81.85 20.77
N VAL A 13 -3.72 81.88 21.77
CA VAL A 13 -3.45 80.71 22.62
C VAL A 13 -4.50 80.70 23.72
N LYS A 14 -5.41 79.73 23.63
CA LYS A 14 -6.43 79.42 24.64
C LYS A 14 -5.73 78.86 25.89
N PRO A 15 -6.16 79.20 27.12
CA PRO A 15 -5.48 78.76 28.35
C PRO A 15 -5.44 77.23 28.44
N ILE A 16 -4.26 76.72 28.79
CA ILE A 16 -3.93 75.31 28.96
C ILE A 16 -4.40 74.87 30.36
N GLN A 17 -5.31 73.91 30.41
CA GLN A 17 -5.75 73.26 31.65
C GLN A 17 -4.68 72.23 32.06
N PRO A 18 -4.24 72.19 33.34
CA PRO A 18 -3.13 71.32 33.75
C PRO A 18 -3.53 69.84 33.72
N ASP A 19 -2.93 69.13 32.78
CA ASP A 19 -3.02 67.70 32.58
C ASP A 19 -2.29 66.95 33.71
N THR A 20 -3.09 66.52 34.69
CA THR A 20 -2.70 65.55 35.72
C THR A 20 -2.62 64.15 35.12
N HIS A 21 -1.69 63.96 34.18
CA HIS A 21 -1.34 62.64 33.62
C HIS A 21 0.09 62.21 34.00
N PHE A 22 0.63 62.79 35.06
CA PHE A 22 1.89 62.37 35.68
C PHE A 22 1.66 61.29 36.73
N LEU A 23 1.29 60.07 36.35
CA LEU A 23 1.61 58.86 37.10
C LEU A 23 1.30 57.62 36.25
N LYS A 24 2.25 57.16 35.42
CA LYS A 24 2.59 55.73 35.37
C LYS A 24 3.83 55.51 34.49
N ARG A 25 4.97 55.35 35.14
CA ARG A 25 6.19 54.80 34.54
C ARG A 25 5.98 53.28 34.41
N GLU A 26 5.81 52.75 33.21
CA GLU A 26 5.84 51.31 32.94
C GLU A 26 6.80 51.05 31.79
N HIS A 27 7.90 50.39 32.15
CA HIS A 27 8.98 49.94 31.31
C HIS A 27 8.44 48.92 30.29
N ILE A 28 8.25 49.32 29.03
CA ILE A 28 7.96 48.38 27.94
C ILE A 28 9.27 47.75 27.46
N ASN A 29 9.78 46.82 28.26
CA ASN A 29 10.69 45.77 27.79
C ASN A 29 9.90 44.47 27.64
N SER A 30 10.26 43.75 26.56
CA SER A 30 10.16 42.28 26.43
C SER A 30 8.95 41.69 25.69
N ALA A 31 9.27 41.29 24.45
CA ALA A 31 8.89 40.07 23.74
C ALA A 31 7.51 39.97 23.04
N PRO A 32 7.47 39.47 21.79
CA PRO A 32 6.23 39.08 21.13
C PRO A 32 5.65 37.86 21.83
N GLY A 33 4.41 37.99 22.31
CA GLY A 33 3.62 36.90 22.88
C GLY A 33 3.25 35.86 21.82
N ILE A 34 4.23 35.03 21.45
CA ILE A 34 4.01 33.74 20.80
C ILE A 34 3.89 32.70 21.92
N LEU A 35 2.90 31.80 21.77
CA LEU A 35 2.61 30.60 22.57
C LEU A 35 1.68 30.76 23.77
N ARG A 36 0.38 30.48 23.55
CA ARG A 36 -0.39 29.61 24.44
C ARG A 36 -1.70 29.12 23.80
N GLN A 37 -1.59 28.22 22.82
CA GLN A 37 -2.70 27.39 22.31
C GLN A 37 -2.35 25.89 22.40
N GLY A 38 -1.68 25.49 23.49
CA GLY A 38 -0.96 24.21 23.56
C GLY A 38 -1.61 23.10 24.40
N LYS A 39 -2.92 23.11 24.67
CA LYS A 39 -3.52 22.04 25.51
C LYS A 39 -4.83 21.40 25.02
N TRP A 40 -5.60 22.06 24.15
CA TRP A 40 -6.78 21.43 23.57
C TRP A 40 -6.37 20.35 22.54
N PHE A 41 -5.42 20.67 21.66
CA PHE A 41 -4.93 19.76 20.61
C PHE A 41 -4.28 18.46 21.09
N ILE A 42 -3.70 18.41 22.29
CA ILE A 42 -2.99 17.21 22.77
C ILE A 42 -3.96 16.11 23.17
N ARG A 43 -5.06 16.46 23.86
CA ARG A 43 -6.05 15.46 24.31
C ARG A 43 -6.84 14.90 23.14
N TYR A 44 -7.26 15.76 22.21
CA TYR A 44 -7.92 15.32 20.98
C TYR A 44 -6.94 14.66 20.02
N GLY A 45 -5.68 15.09 19.96
CA GLY A 45 -4.65 14.47 19.14
C GLY A 45 -4.32 13.05 19.58
N VAL A 46 -4.20 12.80 20.88
CA VAL A 46 -3.99 11.44 21.41
C VAL A 46 -5.22 10.56 21.17
N LEU A 47 -6.43 11.06 21.47
CA LEU A 47 -7.66 10.29 21.25
C LEU A 47 -7.90 9.99 19.75
N GLN A 48 -7.64 10.96 18.87
CA GLN A 48 -7.75 10.81 17.43
C GLN A 48 -6.69 9.84 16.89
N ALA A 49 -5.46 9.89 17.40
CA ALA A 49 -4.42 8.94 17.03
C ALA A 49 -4.78 7.51 17.44
N VAL A 50 -5.38 7.32 18.62
CA VAL A 50 -5.88 6.02 19.07
C VAL A 50 -7.01 5.52 18.18
N LEU A 51 -7.96 6.39 17.80
CA LEU A 51 -9.06 6.03 16.90
C LEU A 51 -8.54 5.61 15.52
N LEU A 52 -7.59 6.36 14.95
CA LEU A 52 -6.98 6.02 13.67
C LEU A 52 -6.20 4.70 13.74
N LEU A 53 -5.48 4.46 14.85
CA LEU A 53 -4.77 3.21 15.07
C LEU A 53 -5.73 2.01 15.15
N LEU A 54 -6.87 2.15 15.84
CA LEU A 54 -7.89 1.11 15.91
C LEU A 54 -8.55 0.86 14.55
N ILE A 55 -8.80 1.92 13.77
CA ILE A 55 -9.36 1.80 12.41
C ILE A 55 -8.36 1.09 11.49
N ILE A 56 -7.07 1.41 11.56
CA ILE A 56 -6.02 0.74 10.78
C ILE A 56 -5.90 -0.73 11.19
N LEU A 57 -5.91 -1.03 12.50
CA LEU A 57 -5.92 -2.40 13.01
C LEU A 57 -7.13 -3.18 12.51
N PHE A 58 -8.30 -2.55 12.50
CA PHE A 58 -9.55 -3.15 12.05
C PHE A 58 -9.55 -3.37 10.53
N LEU A 59 -9.08 -2.40 9.74
CA LEU A 59 -8.89 -2.56 8.29
C LEU A 59 -7.89 -3.67 7.98
N PHE A 60 -6.78 -3.75 8.72
CA PHE A 60 -5.79 -4.82 8.55
C PHE A 60 -6.36 -6.19 8.94
N ALA A 61 -7.18 -6.26 9.99
CA ALA A 61 -7.85 -7.49 10.42
C ALA A 61 -8.97 -7.95 9.48
N LEU A 62 -9.60 -7.02 8.74
CA LEU A 62 -10.67 -7.32 7.77
C LEU A 62 -10.15 -7.52 6.33
N ALA A 63 -8.89 -7.16 6.06
CA ALA A 63 -8.22 -7.32 4.79
C ALA A 63 -7.28 -8.56 4.62
N PRO A 64 -7.40 -9.70 5.34
CA PRO A 64 -6.62 -10.90 4.99
C PRO A 64 -6.84 -11.32 3.54
N SER A 65 -8.02 -11.02 2.98
CA SER A 65 -8.46 -11.43 1.65
C SER A 65 -8.04 -10.47 0.53
N LEU A 66 -7.47 -9.30 0.84
CA LEU A 66 -6.99 -8.32 -0.16
C LEU A 66 -5.46 -8.34 -0.32
N TRP A 67 -4.73 -8.96 0.60
CA TRP A 67 -3.44 -9.53 0.26
C TRP A 67 -3.73 -10.75 -0.61
N GLY A 68 -3.77 -10.54 -1.93
CA GLY A 68 -3.73 -11.65 -2.86
C GLY A 68 -2.51 -12.49 -2.52
N ASP A 69 -2.73 -13.62 -1.86
CA ASP A 69 -1.73 -14.69 -1.73
C ASP A 69 -1.65 -15.44 -3.06
N ASP A 70 -1.55 -14.67 -4.16
CA ASP A 70 -1.07 -15.15 -5.43
C ASP A 70 0.45 -15.16 -5.31
N GLN A 71 0.99 -16.36 -5.07
CA GLN A 71 2.42 -16.68 -4.99
C GLN A 71 3.14 -16.45 -3.66
N LYS A 72 2.76 -17.24 -2.66
CA LYS A 72 3.79 -18.07 -2.04
C LYS A 72 3.69 -19.44 -2.67
N ASN A 73 4.47 -19.60 -3.73
CA ASN A 73 5.16 -20.85 -4.07
C ASN A 73 4.74 -21.98 -3.11
N LYS A 74 3.84 -22.87 -3.59
CA LYS A 74 3.70 -24.21 -3.04
C LYS A 74 5.08 -24.85 -3.17
N LEU A 75 5.95 -24.52 -2.23
CA LEU A 75 7.29 -25.06 -2.06
C LEU A 75 7.00 -26.52 -1.95
N TRP A 76 7.33 -27.27 -3.02
CA TRP A 76 7.16 -28.71 -3.12
C TRP A 76 7.24 -29.28 -1.70
N ASN A 77 6.09 -29.61 -1.13
CA ASN A 77 6.09 -30.14 0.22
C ASN A 77 6.51 -31.58 -0.01
N PRO A 78 7.71 -32.03 0.40
CA PRO A 78 8.07 -33.43 0.25
C PRO A 78 7.05 -34.36 0.91
N ALA A 79 6.23 -33.88 1.84
CA ALA A 79 5.13 -34.63 2.44
C ALA A 79 3.81 -34.56 1.65
N ASP A 80 3.67 -33.65 0.68
CA ASP A 80 2.58 -33.66 -0.30
C ASP A 80 3.02 -34.52 -1.49
N HIS A 81 3.03 -35.83 -1.27
CA HIS A 81 3.44 -36.85 -2.24
C HIS A 81 2.40 -36.97 -3.37
N SER A 82 2.16 -35.90 -4.13
CA SER A 82 1.36 -35.98 -5.33
C SER A 82 2.06 -36.88 -6.33
N LYS A 83 1.39 -37.98 -6.72
CA LYS A 83 2.00 -39.02 -7.55
C LYS A 83 2.20 -38.50 -8.96
N ILE A 84 3.40 -38.66 -9.51
CA ILE A 84 3.70 -38.39 -10.92
C ILE A 84 3.93 -39.74 -11.59
N TYR A 85 3.20 -39.99 -12.68
CA TYR A 85 3.32 -41.23 -13.45
C TYR A 85 4.23 -40.98 -14.65
N LEU A 86 5.03 -41.98 -15.02
CA LEU A 86 5.89 -41.94 -16.21
C LEU A 86 5.54 -43.12 -17.12
N VAL A 87 5.22 -42.83 -18.37
CA VAL A 87 5.09 -43.84 -19.43
C VAL A 87 6.13 -43.57 -20.51
N LYS A 88 6.75 -44.65 -21.02
CA LYS A 88 7.70 -44.57 -22.13
C LYS A 88 7.07 -45.14 -23.39
N LEU A 89 6.94 -44.32 -24.42
CA LEU A 89 6.53 -44.74 -25.75
C LEU A 89 7.77 -44.78 -26.64
N ARG A 90 8.29 -45.99 -26.89
CA ARG A 90 9.44 -46.22 -27.78
C ARG A 90 9.00 -46.96 -29.04
N GLY A 91 9.58 -46.61 -30.19
CA GLY A 91 9.30 -47.29 -31.46
C GLY A 91 8.20 -46.60 -32.28
N SER A 92 7.50 -47.32 -33.16
CA SER A 92 6.56 -46.69 -34.09
C SER A 92 5.21 -46.33 -33.44
N ILE A 93 4.59 -45.25 -33.93
CA ILE A 93 3.22 -44.88 -33.58
C ILE A 93 2.24 -45.81 -34.32
N ASN A 94 1.63 -46.74 -33.58
CA ASN A 94 0.69 -47.73 -34.07
C ASN A 94 -0.48 -47.93 -33.06
N PRO A 95 -1.56 -48.64 -33.43
CA PRO A 95 -2.71 -48.81 -32.53
C PRO A 95 -2.37 -49.41 -31.15
N GLY A 96 -1.33 -50.25 -31.06
CA GLY A 96 -0.84 -50.78 -29.78
C GLY A 96 -0.24 -49.69 -28.88
N ALA A 97 0.53 -48.77 -29.45
CA ALA A 97 1.04 -47.60 -28.73
C ALA A 97 -0.10 -46.68 -28.25
N ALA A 98 -1.19 -46.56 -29.02
CA ALA A 98 -2.36 -45.79 -28.61
C ALA A 98 -3.06 -46.44 -27.41
N GLU A 99 -3.21 -47.77 -27.42
CA GLU A 99 -3.81 -48.48 -26.29
C GLU A 99 -2.92 -48.42 -25.04
N LEU A 100 -1.59 -48.48 -25.20
CA LEU A 100 -0.64 -48.27 -24.11
C LEU A 100 -0.84 -46.89 -23.47
N LEU A 101 -0.93 -45.83 -24.28
CA LEU A 101 -1.16 -44.47 -23.78
C LEU A 101 -2.52 -44.35 -23.07
N LYS A 102 -3.59 -44.89 -23.67
CA LYS A 102 -4.93 -44.91 -23.06
C LYS A 102 -4.92 -45.62 -21.71
N ARG A 103 -4.22 -46.74 -21.60
CA ARG A 103 -4.05 -47.45 -20.34
C ARG A 103 -3.29 -46.62 -19.31
N ALA A 104 -2.18 -46.00 -19.70
CA ALA A 104 -1.38 -45.15 -18.81
C ALA A 104 -2.19 -43.95 -18.28
N LEU A 105 -3.02 -43.33 -19.12
CA LEU A 105 -3.94 -42.26 -18.71
C LEU A 105 -4.95 -42.75 -17.66
N ARG A 106 -5.58 -43.91 -17.90
CA ARG A 106 -6.52 -44.51 -16.93
C ARG A 106 -5.84 -44.81 -15.59
N GLU A 107 -4.63 -45.37 -15.62
CA GLU A 107 -3.87 -45.68 -14.41
C GLU A 107 -3.44 -44.42 -13.64
N ALA A 108 -3.08 -43.34 -14.33
CA ALA A 108 -2.76 -42.05 -13.71
C ALA A 108 -3.99 -41.39 -13.08
N ASP A 109 -5.14 -41.44 -13.77
CA ASP A 109 -6.42 -40.89 -13.28
C ASP A 109 -6.91 -41.65 -12.04
N MET A 110 -6.96 -42.99 -12.11
CA MET A 110 -7.30 -43.86 -10.98
C MET A 110 -6.32 -43.69 -9.80
N GLY A 111 -5.07 -43.35 -10.10
CA GLY A 111 -4.02 -43.08 -9.11
C GLY A 111 -4.10 -41.70 -8.46
N HIS A 112 -5.03 -40.84 -8.91
CA HIS A 112 -5.10 -39.41 -8.58
C HIS A 112 -3.74 -38.72 -8.76
N ALA A 113 -3.08 -39.02 -9.88
CA ALA A 113 -1.79 -38.44 -10.19
C ALA A 113 -1.90 -36.92 -10.38
N ALA A 114 -0.87 -36.18 -9.97
CA ALA A 114 -0.72 -34.77 -10.34
C ALA A 114 -0.60 -34.61 -11.86
N CYS A 115 0.14 -35.52 -12.49
CA CYS A 115 0.33 -35.54 -13.94
C CYS A 115 0.86 -36.90 -14.43
N LEU A 116 0.71 -37.13 -15.73
CA LEU A 116 1.36 -38.20 -16.48
C LEU A 116 2.44 -37.59 -17.40
N VAL A 117 3.69 -38.02 -17.22
CA VAL A 117 4.81 -37.67 -18.10
C VAL A 117 4.96 -38.77 -19.15
N ILE A 118 5.07 -38.37 -20.41
CA ILE A 118 5.23 -39.27 -21.55
C ILE A 118 6.63 -39.05 -22.15
N GLU A 119 7.52 -40.04 -22.01
CA GLU A 119 8.82 -40.07 -22.71
C GLU A 119 8.58 -40.64 -24.10
N LEU A 120 8.61 -39.79 -25.13
CA LEU A 120 8.35 -40.16 -26.51
C LEU A 120 9.66 -40.28 -27.30
N ASP A 121 9.98 -41.49 -27.75
CA ASP A 121 11.13 -41.80 -28.62
C ASP A 121 10.64 -42.62 -29.81
N THR A 122 10.17 -41.92 -30.84
CA THR A 122 9.51 -42.55 -31.98
C THR A 122 10.03 -41.97 -33.30
N PRO A 123 10.45 -42.80 -34.28
CA PRO A 123 10.81 -42.33 -35.61
C PRO A 123 9.59 -41.86 -36.45
N GLY A 124 8.37 -42.11 -35.97
CA GLY A 124 7.11 -41.79 -36.66
C GLY A 124 6.14 -42.96 -36.66
N GLY A 125 5.10 -42.91 -37.51
CA GLY A 125 4.13 -44.00 -37.65
C GLY A 125 2.86 -43.59 -38.39
N LEU A 126 1.76 -44.29 -38.11
CA LEU A 126 0.48 -44.06 -38.77
C LEU A 126 -0.13 -42.73 -38.34
N VAL A 127 -0.41 -41.85 -39.30
CA VAL A 127 -1.01 -40.54 -39.05
C VAL A 127 -2.42 -40.67 -38.46
N SER A 128 -3.19 -41.68 -38.88
CA SER A 128 -4.50 -41.98 -38.28
C SER A 128 -4.37 -42.25 -36.78
N THR A 129 -3.45 -43.13 -36.39
CA THR A 129 -3.19 -43.44 -34.98
C THR A 129 -2.70 -42.23 -34.20
N LEU A 130 -1.82 -41.40 -34.77
CA LEU A 130 -1.36 -40.18 -34.11
C LEU A 130 -2.54 -39.24 -33.83
N ARG A 131 -3.45 -39.06 -34.79
CA ARG A 131 -4.66 -38.25 -34.60
C ARG A 131 -5.58 -38.81 -33.52
N ASP A 132 -5.64 -40.13 -33.36
CA ASP A 132 -6.43 -40.76 -32.29
C ASP A 132 -5.81 -40.59 -30.89
N MET A 133 -4.53 -40.20 -30.79
CA MET A 133 -3.79 -40.04 -29.53
C MET A 133 -3.86 -38.63 -28.91
N VAL A 134 -4.19 -37.60 -29.70
CA VAL A 134 -4.24 -36.18 -29.27
C VAL A 134 -5.67 -35.66 -29.24
#